data_AF-A0A8J7CLX7-F1
#
_entry.id   AF-A0A8J7CLX7-F1
#
_cell.length_a   1.000
_cell.length_b   1.000
_cell.length_c   1.000
_cell.angle_alpha   90.00
_cell.angle_beta   90.00
_cell.angle_gamma   90.00
#
_symmetry.space_group_name_H-M   'P 1'
#
loop_
_entity.id
_entity.type
_entity.pdbx_description
1 polymer ?
#
loop_
_entity_poly.entity_id
_entity_poly.type
_entity_poly.pdbx_seq_one_letter_code
_entity_poly.pdbx_strand_id
1 'polypeptide(L)'
;MHNDLSFMPRILLCGDEAEFFSRVGQRPFKIVGRMQLAGTFDGQPINFLQDGRIFLDGKIQHFNELLQAIQGAAFDYLVFNSSADFNVFFKVTYSMGFMSPKVVTLEQFKNTPREFFCDVNADMILLAHFKNIALKSLLDVDGYFAKGQLFTKGNNDFTAMDCISDKPLLPIKENLYRRVYRDFAEVGYRRYDAALIAERPPIDFMSEFIFLERFTDLVITFARTGSELEKYIIANANIFAEGNGLRTAAGSWFFLKRHKPKENFCVYVVTHKPTPHEGKLPEGYKIIHAGRAVNPDLGYIGDNTGDNISDLNLYINEVTALYWFWKNANDTVVGLAHYRRFFTESDNVSFAYDKILTKDAALRILQDYDIIVSTIYYGLMTQHEFVENDCGVELPKLGETIIRKYLLQVQPDYLDAFDYVLNSTTFYKCNMFVTRRDVLDAYCRWLFSFYIDATQEILRTVELHKITDKRRRIMGYFSERMMMVYLMKNHLRIKELNIMQVEGL
;
A
#
# COMPACT_ATOMS: atom_id res chain seq x y z
N MET A 1 -9.22 14.96 40.92
CA MET A 1 -10.21 16.00 40.58
C MET A 1 -9.45 17.24 40.11
N HIS A 2 -9.31 17.42 38.79
CA HIS A 2 -8.86 18.69 38.23
C HIS A 2 -10.05 19.29 37.47
N ASN A 3 -10.76 20.20 38.13
CA ASN A 3 -11.70 21.11 37.51
C ASN A 3 -10.90 22.21 36.81
N ASP A 4 -10.32 21.89 35.64
CA ASP A 4 -9.83 22.93 34.75
C ASP A 4 -11.05 23.50 34.00
N LEU A 5 -11.57 24.61 34.54
CA LEU A 5 -12.74 25.34 34.04
C LEU A 5 -12.42 26.17 32.78
N SER A 6 -11.18 26.15 32.29
CA SER A 6 -10.77 26.85 31.07
C SER A 6 -11.53 26.38 29.83
N PHE A 7 -11.86 25.08 29.75
CA PHE A 7 -12.64 24.50 28.65
C PHE A 7 -14.07 24.14 29.06
N MET A 8 -14.99 25.08 28.83
CA MET A 8 -16.43 24.80 28.75
C MET A 8 -16.93 25.10 27.33
N PRO A 9 -17.51 24.11 26.62
CA PRO A 9 -18.07 24.34 25.29
C PRO A 9 -19.20 25.38 25.36
N ARG A 10 -19.14 26.37 24.48
CA ARG A 10 -20.13 27.42 24.28
C ARG A 10 -21.21 26.92 23.33
N ILE A 11 -22.44 26.88 23.82
CA ILE A 11 -23.57 26.28 23.11
C ILE A 11 -24.55 27.35 22.68
N LEU A 12 -24.85 27.39 21.39
CA LEU A 12 -26.07 28.00 20.88
C LEU A 12 -27.16 26.92 20.93
N LEU A 13 -28.22 27.12 21.71
CA LEU A 13 -29.25 26.09 21.91
C LEU A 13 -30.46 26.34 21.02
N CYS A 14 -30.85 25.35 20.21
CA CYS A 14 -32.10 25.34 19.46
C CYS A 14 -33.10 24.36 20.09
N GLY A 15 -33.95 24.86 20.99
CA GLY A 15 -34.94 24.08 21.71
C GLY A 15 -35.18 24.58 23.14
N ASP A 16 -35.96 23.80 23.90
CA ASP A 16 -36.28 24.13 25.29
C ASP A 16 -35.09 23.92 26.25
N GLU A 17 -34.79 24.94 27.05
CA GLU A 17 -33.63 24.92 27.94
C GLU A 17 -33.81 23.95 29.12
N ALA A 18 -35.02 23.81 29.65
CA ALA A 18 -35.29 22.89 30.76
C ALA A 18 -35.16 21.42 30.30
N GLU A 19 -35.67 21.11 29.10
CA GLU A 19 -35.48 19.80 28.47
C GLU A 19 -34.00 19.50 28.23
N PHE A 20 -33.25 20.48 27.72
CA PHE A 20 -31.80 20.35 27.50
C PHE A 20 -31.07 20.02 28.81
N PHE A 21 -31.29 20.80 29.87
CA PHE A 21 -30.66 20.55 31.17
C PHE A 21 -31.01 19.19 31.75
N SER A 22 -32.28 18.77 31.65
CA SER A 22 -32.73 17.47 32.17
C SER A 22 -32.04 16.28 31.48
N ARG A 23 -31.62 16.44 30.22
CA ARG A 23 -31.08 15.37 29.37
C ARG A 23 -29.56 15.37 29.26
N VAL A 24 -28.89 16.51 29.43
CA VAL A 24 -27.41 16.62 29.35
C VAL A 24 -26.73 16.25 30.68
N GLY A 25 -27.42 16.45 31.81
CA GLY A 25 -26.92 16.10 33.13
C GLY A 25 -25.71 16.91 33.57
N GLN A 26 -24.82 16.29 34.38
CA GLN A 26 -23.69 16.96 35.05
C GLN A 26 -22.49 17.26 34.11
N ARG A 27 -22.74 17.53 32.82
CA ARG A 27 -21.70 17.97 31.88
C ARG A 27 -21.48 19.48 31.99
N PRO A 28 -20.24 19.98 32.10
CA PRO A 28 -19.99 21.42 32.15
C PRO A 28 -20.04 22.03 30.73
N PHE A 29 -20.86 23.07 30.55
CA PHE A 29 -21.01 23.84 29.31
C PHE A 29 -21.47 25.28 29.63
N LYS A 30 -21.44 26.17 28.63
CA LYS A 30 -21.98 27.52 28.72
C LYS A 30 -22.95 27.79 27.58
N ILE A 31 -24.22 28.04 27.87
CA ILE A 31 -25.17 28.51 26.84
C ILE A 31 -24.84 29.97 26.52
N VAL A 32 -24.58 30.28 25.26
CA VAL A 32 -24.21 31.62 24.77
C VAL A 32 -25.29 32.29 23.93
N GLY A 33 -26.36 31.56 23.60
CA GLY A 33 -27.55 32.09 22.95
C GLY A 33 -28.64 31.03 22.82
N ARG A 34 -29.86 31.46 22.51
CA ARG A 34 -31.02 30.59 22.23
C ARG A 34 -31.56 30.87 20.83
N MET A 35 -31.93 29.82 20.11
CA MET A 35 -32.34 29.85 18.72
C MET A 35 -33.69 29.14 18.53
N GLN A 36 -34.52 29.61 17.61
CA GLN A 36 -35.77 28.92 17.22
C GLN A 36 -36.00 29.01 15.71
N LEU A 37 -36.45 27.90 15.10
CA LEU A 37 -36.78 27.84 13.67
C LEU A 37 -38.23 28.26 13.36
N ALA A 38 -39.10 28.31 14.37
CA ALA A 38 -40.50 28.68 14.25
C ALA A 38 -40.98 29.38 15.52
N GLY A 39 -41.89 30.35 15.36
CA GLY A 39 -42.47 31.13 16.46
C GLY A 39 -43.33 32.29 15.95
N THR A 40 -43.84 33.12 16.86
CA THR A 40 -44.60 34.33 16.53
C THR A 40 -43.94 35.57 17.14
N PHE A 41 -43.69 36.60 16.34
CA PHE A 41 -43.24 37.93 16.81
C PHE A 41 -44.26 38.96 16.37
N ASP A 42 -44.78 39.73 17.32
CA ASP A 42 -45.76 40.81 17.04
C ASP A 42 -46.98 40.34 16.22
N GLY A 43 -47.42 39.09 16.45
CA GLY A 43 -48.56 38.47 15.77
C GLY A 43 -48.26 37.85 14.40
N GLN A 44 -47.03 37.91 13.88
CA GLN A 44 -46.65 37.32 12.60
C GLN A 44 -45.89 35.98 12.78
N PRO A 45 -46.30 34.90 12.09
CA PRO A 45 -45.59 33.63 12.13
C PRO A 45 -44.25 33.73 11.38
N ILE A 46 -43.18 33.24 12.01
CA ILE A 46 -41.88 33.08 11.38
C ILE A 46 -41.76 31.65 10.86
N ASN A 47 -41.37 31.52 9.59
CA ASN A 47 -41.25 30.24 8.93
C ASN A 47 -39.90 30.13 8.23
N PHE A 48 -38.94 29.49 8.92
CA PHE A 48 -37.60 29.21 8.40
C PHE A 48 -37.61 28.60 6.99
N LEU A 49 -38.59 27.75 6.67
CA LEU A 49 -38.71 27.10 5.36
C LEU A 49 -39.17 28.04 4.23
N GLN A 50 -39.87 29.14 4.55
CA GLN A 50 -40.45 30.04 3.54
C GLN A 50 -39.60 31.27 3.27
N ASP A 51 -38.92 31.82 4.27
CA ASP A 51 -38.23 33.12 4.14
C ASP A 51 -36.84 33.15 4.78
N GLY A 52 -36.35 32.02 5.29
CA GLY A 52 -35.01 31.92 5.89
C GLY A 52 -34.85 32.81 7.13
N ARG A 53 -35.92 33.18 7.83
CA ARG A 53 -35.83 33.89 9.11
C ARG A 53 -35.77 32.92 10.28
N ILE A 54 -34.96 33.26 11.27
CA ILE A 54 -34.83 32.55 12.54
C ILE A 54 -35.02 33.53 13.69
N PHE A 55 -35.28 33.01 14.89
CA PHE A 55 -35.08 33.78 16.12
C PHE A 55 -33.73 33.47 16.72
N LEU A 56 -33.00 34.50 17.09
CA LEU A 56 -31.80 34.43 17.93
C LEU A 56 -31.98 35.37 19.12
N ASP A 57 -32.00 34.83 20.34
CA ASP A 57 -32.22 35.56 21.59
C ASP A 57 -33.43 36.54 21.54
N GLY A 58 -34.52 36.09 20.93
CA GLY A 58 -35.77 36.86 20.81
C GLY A 58 -35.77 37.94 19.71
N LYS A 59 -34.70 38.04 18.92
CA LYS A 59 -34.63 38.93 17.74
C LYS A 59 -34.72 38.14 16.45
N ILE A 60 -35.40 38.70 15.46
CA ILE A 60 -35.46 38.13 14.11
C ILE A 60 -34.11 38.37 13.43
N GLN A 61 -33.51 37.30 12.93
CA GLN A 61 -32.29 37.36 12.12
C GLN A 61 -32.49 36.63 10.79
N HIS A 62 -31.74 37.07 9.78
CA HIS A 62 -31.70 36.37 8.51
C HIS A 62 -30.74 35.19 8.61
N PHE A 63 -31.11 34.05 8.02
CA PHE A 63 -30.33 32.83 8.09
C PHE A 63 -28.87 32.97 7.64
N ASN A 64 -28.59 33.85 6.67
CA ASN A 64 -27.22 34.17 6.24
C ASN A 64 -26.32 34.69 7.37
N GLU A 65 -26.87 35.42 8.34
CA GLU A 65 -26.12 35.90 9.51
C GLU A 65 -25.79 34.75 10.46
N LEU A 66 -26.71 33.78 10.60
CA LEU A 66 -26.44 32.53 11.33
C LEU A 66 -25.37 31.69 10.65
N LEU A 67 -25.37 31.58 9.32
CA LEU A 67 -24.31 30.86 8.59
C LEU A 67 -22.92 31.43 8.90
N GLN A 68 -22.79 32.77 8.94
CA GLN A 68 -21.56 33.44 9.35
C GLN A 68 -21.21 33.15 10.82
N ALA A 69 -22.19 33.16 11.72
CA ALA A 69 -21.97 32.83 13.14
C ALA A 69 -21.54 31.38 13.35
N ILE A 70 -22.10 30.42 12.59
CA ILE A 70 -21.71 29.00 12.59
C ILE A 70 -20.26 28.85 12.10
N GLN A 71 -19.86 29.58 11.06
CA GLN A 71 -18.49 29.55 10.54
C GLN A 71 -17.48 30.25 11.48
N GLY A 72 -17.91 31.28 12.21
CA GLY A 72 -17.08 32.06 13.13
C GLY A 72 -16.84 31.42 14.50
N ALA A 73 -16.22 32.17 15.40
CA ALA A 73 -15.91 31.72 16.77
C ALA A 73 -16.98 32.10 17.81
N ALA A 74 -18.21 32.40 17.39
CA ALA A 74 -19.28 32.87 18.28
C ALA A 74 -19.71 31.81 19.32
N PHE A 75 -19.74 30.54 18.90
CA PHE A 75 -20.05 29.38 19.72
C PHE A 75 -19.32 28.14 19.19
N ASP A 76 -19.26 27.10 20.01
CA ASP A 76 -18.57 25.85 19.72
C ASP A 76 -19.54 24.81 19.12
N TYR A 77 -20.79 24.76 19.62
CA TYR A 77 -21.87 23.93 19.05
C TYR A 77 -23.22 24.66 18.99
N LEU A 78 -23.96 24.49 17.89
CA LEU A 78 -25.40 24.71 17.77
C LEU A 78 -26.11 23.36 18.04
N VAL A 79 -26.80 23.25 19.17
CA VAL A 79 -27.40 21.99 19.60
C VAL A 79 -28.92 22.01 19.42
N PHE A 80 -29.48 21.01 18.74
CA PHE A 80 -30.91 20.84 18.55
C PHE A 80 -31.48 19.80 19.52
N ASN A 81 -32.46 20.21 20.34
CA ASN A 81 -33.20 19.25 21.18
C ASN A 81 -34.10 18.34 20.37
N SER A 82 -34.70 18.90 19.32
CA SER A 82 -35.67 18.24 18.45
C SER A 82 -34.98 17.69 17.20
N SER A 83 -35.07 16.38 17.01
CA SER A 83 -34.61 15.73 15.77
C SER A 83 -35.39 16.21 14.54
N ALA A 84 -36.64 16.64 14.72
CA ALA A 84 -37.46 17.18 13.62
C ALA A 84 -36.91 18.52 13.14
N ASP A 85 -36.60 19.44 14.08
CA ASP A 85 -36.02 20.75 13.76
C ASP A 85 -34.61 20.61 13.17
N PHE A 86 -33.81 19.70 13.74
CA PHE A 86 -32.51 19.35 13.17
C PHE A 86 -32.64 18.89 11.72
N ASN A 87 -33.58 17.99 11.41
CA ASN A 87 -33.78 17.47 10.06
C ASN A 87 -34.26 18.55 9.09
N VAL A 88 -35.11 19.48 9.54
CA VAL A 88 -35.55 20.63 8.75
C VAL A 88 -34.36 21.54 8.42
N PHE A 89 -33.60 21.92 9.44
CA PHE A 89 -32.39 22.73 9.30
C PHE A 89 -31.34 22.07 8.39
N PHE A 90 -31.11 20.77 8.60
CA PHE A 90 -30.17 19.96 7.83
C PHE A 90 -30.54 19.92 6.35
N LYS A 91 -31.82 19.72 6.00
CA LYS A 91 -32.26 19.66 4.60
C LYS A 91 -32.01 20.98 3.86
N VAL A 92 -32.28 22.12 4.53
CA VAL A 92 -32.09 23.46 3.96
C VAL A 92 -30.60 23.79 3.81
N THR A 93 -29.81 23.54 4.85
CA THR A 93 -28.35 23.76 4.80
C THR A 93 -27.69 22.88 3.74
N TYR A 94 -28.07 21.59 3.67
CA TYR A 94 -27.56 20.64 2.70
C TYR A 94 -27.85 21.04 1.25
N SER A 95 -29.07 21.51 0.92
CA SER A 95 -29.39 21.96 -0.44
C SER A 95 -28.62 23.21 -0.87
N MET A 96 -28.15 24.00 0.10
CA MET A 96 -27.30 25.17 -0.12
C MET A 96 -25.80 24.83 -0.15
N GLY A 97 -25.43 23.55 -0.02
CA GLY A 97 -24.03 23.12 0.05
C GLY A 97 -23.33 23.53 1.35
N PHE A 98 -24.10 23.92 2.37
CA PHE A 98 -23.58 24.32 3.68
C PHE A 98 -23.76 23.17 4.66
N MET A 99 -22.67 22.68 5.26
CA MET A 99 -22.70 21.63 6.27
C MET A 99 -21.69 21.98 7.35
N SER A 100 -22.04 21.84 8.63
CA SER A 100 -21.15 22.21 9.74
C SER A 100 -21.19 21.19 10.89
N PRO A 101 -20.02 20.71 11.39
CA PRO A 101 -19.91 19.88 12.60
C PRO A 101 -20.53 20.50 13.83
N LYS A 102 -20.57 21.84 13.88
CA LYS A 102 -21.05 22.55 15.05
C LYS A 102 -22.54 22.32 15.23
N VAL A 103 -23.26 21.93 14.18
CA VAL A 103 -24.69 21.70 14.18
C VAL A 103 -24.95 20.25 14.55
N VAL A 104 -25.38 20.00 15.79
CA VAL A 104 -25.56 18.65 16.33
C VAL A 104 -26.93 18.49 16.98
N THR A 105 -27.42 17.26 17.05
CA THR A 105 -28.53 16.90 17.93
C THR A 105 -28.09 16.81 19.39
N LEU A 106 -29.04 16.90 20.30
CA LEU A 106 -28.82 16.70 21.74
C LEU A 106 -28.18 15.34 22.06
N GLU A 107 -28.60 14.26 21.41
CA GLU A 107 -27.99 12.95 21.63
C GLU A 107 -26.54 12.89 21.12
N GLN A 108 -26.23 13.52 19.98
CA GLN A 108 -24.86 13.64 19.50
C GLN A 108 -24.00 14.46 20.47
N PHE A 109 -24.53 15.58 20.98
CA PHE A 109 -23.83 16.39 21.96
C PHE A 109 -23.53 15.59 23.23
N LYS A 110 -24.49 14.81 23.76
CA LYS A 110 -24.29 13.98 24.97
C LYS A 110 -23.22 12.90 24.79
N ASN A 111 -23.23 12.22 23.65
CA ASN A 111 -22.44 11.01 23.43
C ASN A 111 -21.04 11.26 22.85
N THR A 112 -20.71 12.50 22.45
CA THR A 112 -19.38 12.84 21.93
C THR A 112 -18.35 12.96 23.07
N PRO A 113 -17.29 12.13 23.16
CA PRO A 113 -16.26 12.25 24.20
C PRO A 113 -15.57 13.63 24.18
N ARG A 114 -15.14 14.14 25.34
CA ARG A 114 -14.46 15.45 25.49
C ARG A 114 -13.25 15.63 24.55
N GLU A 115 -12.61 14.52 24.20
CA GLU A 115 -11.35 14.44 23.46
C GLU A 115 -11.57 14.26 21.95
N PHE A 116 -12.78 13.84 21.55
CA PHE A 116 -13.19 13.61 20.15
C PHE A 116 -14.05 14.75 19.59
N PHE A 117 -13.83 15.99 20.05
CA PHE A 117 -14.36 17.20 19.40
C PHE A 117 -13.58 17.60 18.12
N CYS A 118 -12.82 16.67 17.51
CA CYS A 118 -12.10 16.90 16.26
C CYS A 118 -13.07 16.89 15.05
N ASP A 119 -13.65 18.06 14.80
CA ASP A 119 -13.82 18.74 13.51
C ASP A 119 -14.29 17.94 12.28
N VAL A 120 -15.62 17.71 12.15
CA VAL A 120 -16.25 17.22 10.90
C VAL A 120 -15.94 18.12 9.67
N ASN A 121 -15.47 19.37 9.84
CA ASN A 121 -15.01 20.18 8.71
C ASN A 121 -13.69 19.67 8.13
N ALA A 122 -12.79 19.15 8.99
CA ALA A 122 -11.52 18.61 8.54
C ALA A 122 -11.73 17.41 7.62
N ASP A 123 -12.68 16.53 7.95
CA ASP A 123 -13.01 15.35 7.16
C ASP A 123 -13.68 15.72 5.82
N MET A 124 -14.57 16.72 5.82
CA MET A 124 -15.24 17.20 4.60
C MET A 124 -14.27 17.91 3.64
N ILE A 125 -13.32 18.69 4.18
CA ILE A 125 -12.24 19.31 3.39
C ILE A 125 -11.35 18.23 2.78
N LEU A 126 -11.01 17.21 3.56
CA LEU A 126 -10.21 16.09 3.09
C LEU A 126 -10.93 15.31 1.97
N LEU A 127 -12.22 14.99 2.15
CA LEU A 127 -13.04 14.31 1.14
C LEU A 127 -13.19 15.15 -0.15
N ALA A 128 -13.33 16.48 -0.04
CA ALA A 128 -13.34 17.36 -1.20
C ALA A 128 -11.98 17.34 -1.93
N HIS A 129 -10.88 17.32 -1.18
CA HIS A 129 -9.55 17.19 -1.75
C HIS A 129 -9.36 15.83 -2.45
N PHE A 130 -9.83 14.73 -1.87
CA PHE A 130 -9.78 13.39 -2.50
C PHE A 130 -10.48 13.37 -3.85
N LYS A 131 -11.63 14.05 -3.97
CA LYS A 131 -12.32 14.21 -5.26
C LYS A 131 -11.48 15.02 -6.25
N ASN A 132 -10.86 16.11 -5.79
CA ASN A 132 -10.03 16.97 -6.64
C ASN A 132 -8.78 16.25 -7.18
N ILE A 133 -8.14 15.41 -6.38
CA ILE A 133 -6.98 14.60 -6.80
C ILE A 133 -7.38 13.28 -7.48
N ALA A 134 -8.69 13.06 -7.70
CA ALA A 134 -9.24 11.85 -8.29
C ALA A 134 -8.78 10.55 -7.60
N LEU A 135 -8.74 10.56 -6.26
CA LEU A 135 -8.35 9.40 -5.44
C LEU A 135 -9.36 8.26 -5.64
N LYS A 136 -8.91 7.07 -6.09
CA LYS A 136 -9.79 5.91 -6.41
C LYS A 136 -9.75 4.80 -5.36
N SER A 137 -8.74 4.82 -4.49
CA SER A 137 -8.50 3.79 -3.47
C SER A 137 -7.72 4.38 -2.30
N LEU A 138 -8.23 4.16 -1.08
CA LEU A 138 -7.62 4.61 0.17
C LEU A 138 -7.39 3.40 1.09
N LEU A 139 -6.17 3.28 1.62
CA LEU A 139 -5.87 2.38 2.73
C LEU A 139 -5.96 3.16 4.04
N ASP A 140 -7.09 3.06 4.73
CA ASP A 140 -7.25 3.66 6.05
C ASP A 140 -6.79 2.69 7.13
N VAL A 141 -5.59 2.93 7.64
CA VAL A 141 -4.93 2.02 8.59
C VAL A 141 -5.63 2.04 9.94
N ASP A 142 -6.16 3.20 10.32
CA ASP A 142 -6.75 3.43 11.62
C ASP A 142 -8.29 3.50 11.55
N GLY A 143 -8.92 3.09 10.44
CA GLY A 143 -10.38 3.08 10.31
C GLY A 143 -11.03 4.45 10.55
N TYR A 144 -10.36 5.53 10.17
CA TYR A 144 -10.77 6.91 10.35
C TYR A 144 -12.20 7.21 9.83
N PHE A 145 -12.64 6.57 8.74
CA PHE A 145 -14.03 6.69 8.23
C PHE A 145 -14.94 5.50 8.61
N ALA A 146 -14.50 4.59 9.48
CA ALA A 146 -15.34 3.50 9.99
C ALA A 146 -16.38 4.07 10.97
N LYS A 147 -17.64 4.07 10.53
CA LYS A 147 -18.76 4.68 11.25
C LYS A 147 -18.94 4.03 12.64
N GLY A 148 -18.74 4.81 13.71
CA GLY A 148 -19.15 4.45 15.08
C GLY A 148 -18.05 3.99 16.05
N GLN A 149 -16.77 3.87 15.64
CA GLN A 149 -15.68 3.56 16.57
C GLN A 149 -14.72 4.75 16.78
N LEU A 150 -15.18 5.75 17.53
CA LEU A 150 -14.28 6.75 18.11
C LEU A 150 -13.49 6.08 19.25
N PHE A 151 -12.25 5.71 18.96
CA PHE A 151 -11.46 4.72 19.72
C PHE A 151 -11.55 4.81 21.25
N THR A 152 -11.94 3.70 21.86
CA THR A 152 -11.52 3.31 23.21
C THR A 152 -10.07 2.86 23.18
N LYS A 153 -9.14 3.73 23.58
CA LYS A 153 -7.83 3.29 24.02
C LYS A 153 -7.98 2.74 25.44
N GLY A 154 -8.12 1.43 25.59
CA GLY A 154 -8.19 0.81 26.91
C GLY A 154 -8.54 -0.66 26.90
N ASN A 155 -7.53 -1.48 27.15
CA ASN A 155 -7.54 -2.90 27.48
C ASN A 155 -7.64 -3.91 26.32
N ASN A 156 -6.78 -4.91 26.46
CA ASN A 156 -6.57 -6.09 25.64
C ASN A 156 -7.86 -6.76 25.15
N ASP A 157 -7.69 -7.48 24.03
CA ASP A 157 -8.56 -8.47 23.39
C ASP A 157 -9.36 -7.97 22.17
N PHE A 158 -8.88 -8.44 21.01
CA PHE A 158 -9.56 -8.65 19.73
C PHE A 158 -10.77 -7.76 19.40
N THR A 159 -10.62 -6.83 18.46
CA THR A 159 -11.76 -6.22 17.79
C THR A 159 -12.11 -7.03 16.54
N ALA A 160 -13.09 -7.91 16.68
CA ALA A 160 -13.85 -8.41 15.54
C ALA A 160 -14.65 -7.26 14.93
N MET A 161 -14.48 -7.03 13.63
CA MET A 161 -15.32 -6.09 12.88
C MET A 161 -16.71 -6.70 12.71
N ASP A 162 -17.67 -6.22 13.50
CA ASP A 162 -19.09 -6.53 13.33
C ASP A 162 -19.87 -5.25 13.01
N CYS A 163 -20.97 -5.42 12.27
CA CYS A 163 -22.03 -4.48 11.91
C CYS A 163 -22.01 -3.86 10.49
N ILE A 164 -22.31 -4.70 9.48
CA ILE A 164 -23.48 -4.41 8.66
C ILE A 164 -24.71 -4.68 9.55
N SER A 165 -25.42 -3.62 9.95
CA SER A 165 -26.80 -3.75 10.43
C SER A 165 -27.71 -3.81 9.21
N ASP A 166 -28.70 -4.71 9.19
CA ASP A 166 -29.72 -4.89 8.15
C ASP A 166 -30.70 -3.70 8.00
N LYS A 167 -30.24 -2.47 8.21
CA LYS A 167 -31.03 -1.24 7.99
C LYS A 167 -30.62 -0.56 6.69
N PRO A 168 -31.57 0.07 5.96
CA PRO A 168 -31.31 0.64 4.64
C PRO A 168 -30.27 1.76 4.72
N LEU A 169 -29.16 1.58 3.99
CA LEU A 169 -27.96 2.42 4.08
C LEU A 169 -28.08 3.69 3.23
N LEU A 170 -28.15 4.85 3.88
CA LEU A 170 -28.21 6.18 3.26
C LEU A 170 -27.48 7.25 4.12
N PRO A 171 -27.18 8.43 3.57
CA PRO A 171 -27.23 8.81 2.15
C PRO A 171 -25.84 8.85 1.49
N ILE A 172 -24.76 8.65 2.26
CA ILE A 172 -23.36 8.75 1.83
C ILE A 172 -23.10 7.97 0.53
N LYS A 173 -22.46 8.67 -0.42
CA LYS A 173 -21.72 8.09 -1.55
C LYS A 173 -20.36 8.77 -1.61
N GLU A 174 -19.27 8.06 -1.90
CA GLU A 174 -19.07 6.67 -2.31
C GLU A 174 -18.10 6.04 -1.32
N ASN A 175 -18.33 4.81 -0.87
CA ASN A 175 -17.44 4.12 0.05
C ASN A 175 -16.00 4.07 -0.53
N LEU A 176 -15.02 4.74 0.10
CA LEU A 176 -13.61 4.69 -0.32
C LEU A 176 -12.99 3.30 -0.07
N TYR A 177 -13.61 2.49 0.78
CA TYR A 177 -13.15 1.15 1.09
C TYR A 177 -13.59 0.17 0.01
N ARG A 178 -12.63 -0.37 -0.75
CA ARG A 178 -12.85 -1.49 -1.67
C ARG A 178 -12.89 -2.85 -0.97
N ARG A 179 -12.11 -3.00 0.10
CA ARG A 179 -12.00 -4.20 0.94
C ARG A 179 -11.70 -3.77 2.38
N VAL A 180 -11.92 -4.71 3.28
CA VAL A 180 -11.60 -4.62 4.71
C VAL A 180 -10.66 -5.76 5.03
N TYR A 181 -9.63 -5.50 5.84
CA TYR A 181 -8.60 -6.47 6.21
C TYR A 181 -8.48 -6.55 7.73
N ARG A 182 -8.15 -7.74 8.23
CA ARG A 182 -7.90 -7.96 9.65
C ARG A 182 -6.51 -7.47 10.07
N ASP A 183 -5.54 -7.60 9.17
CA ASP A 183 -4.16 -7.17 9.37
C ASP A 183 -3.47 -6.84 8.03
N PHE A 184 -2.23 -6.35 8.11
CA PHE A 184 -1.44 -6.01 6.92
C PHE A 184 -0.98 -7.22 6.08
N ALA A 185 -0.93 -8.43 6.64
CA ALA A 185 -0.60 -9.63 5.87
C ALA A 185 -1.70 -9.90 4.84
N GLU A 186 -2.96 -9.65 5.19
CA GLU A 186 -4.09 -9.76 4.25
C GLU A 186 -4.06 -8.70 3.15
N VAL A 187 -3.49 -7.51 3.39
CA VAL A 187 -3.26 -6.46 2.38
C VAL A 187 -2.18 -6.88 1.36
N GLY A 188 -1.10 -7.51 1.85
CA GLY A 188 -0.04 -8.14 1.05
C GLY A 188 0.94 -7.15 0.41
N TYR A 189 0.77 -6.92 -0.90
CA TYR A 189 1.54 -5.96 -1.74
C TYR A 189 0.62 -5.05 -2.58
N ARG A 190 -0.70 -5.08 -2.34
CA ARG A 190 -1.69 -4.43 -3.22
C ARG A 190 -1.69 -2.93 -2.99
N ARG A 191 -1.48 -2.14 -4.06
CA ARG A 191 -1.26 -0.69 -3.96
C ARG A 191 -2.56 0.13 -3.90
N TYR A 192 -2.49 1.24 -3.17
CA TYR A 192 -3.54 2.24 -2.96
C TYR A 192 -3.04 3.60 -3.40
N ASP A 193 -3.96 4.43 -3.92
CA ASP A 193 -3.63 5.79 -4.34
C ASP A 193 -3.14 6.65 -3.16
N ALA A 194 -3.65 6.37 -1.95
CA ALA A 194 -3.11 6.90 -0.71
C ALA A 194 -3.35 5.95 0.48
N ALA A 195 -2.60 6.16 1.56
CA ALA A 195 -2.89 5.60 2.87
C ALA A 195 -3.17 6.72 3.87
N LEU A 196 -4.14 6.52 4.74
CA LEU A 196 -4.50 7.46 5.81
C LEU A 196 -4.07 6.87 7.15
N ILE A 197 -3.31 7.65 7.91
CA ILE A 197 -2.91 7.33 9.28
C ILE A 197 -3.21 8.48 10.24
N ALA A 198 -3.73 8.12 11.42
CA ALA A 198 -3.99 9.01 12.51
C ALA A 198 -2.70 9.58 13.11
N GLU A 199 -2.85 10.76 13.71
CA GLU A 199 -1.77 11.44 14.43
C GLU A 199 -1.19 10.52 15.52
N ARG A 200 0.14 10.45 15.56
CA ARG A 200 0.90 9.67 16.55
C ARG A 200 2.27 10.30 16.79
N PRO A 201 3.00 9.90 17.84
CA PRO A 201 4.34 10.42 18.11
C PRO A 201 5.26 10.28 16.87
N PRO A 202 6.21 11.22 16.64
CA PRO A 202 7.03 11.23 15.43
C PRO A 202 7.72 9.91 15.08
N ILE A 203 8.20 9.16 16.09
CA ILE A 203 8.89 7.88 15.87
C ILE A 203 7.93 6.80 15.35
N ASP A 204 6.75 6.70 15.93
CA ASP A 204 5.71 5.75 15.51
C ASP A 204 5.16 6.14 14.14
N PHE A 205 5.00 7.45 13.90
CA PHE A 205 4.59 7.98 12.62
C PHE A 205 5.59 7.61 11.52
N MET A 206 6.88 7.82 11.74
CA MET A 206 7.90 7.50 10.74
C MET A 206 8.03 6.00 10.51
N SER A 207 7.90 5.18 11.55
CA SER A 207 7.89 3.72 11.40
C SER A 207 6.73 3.27 10.50
N GLU A 208 5.52 3.77 10.75
CA GLU A 208 4.34 3.46 9.94
C GLU A 208 4.46 4.04 8.52
N PHE A 209 4.91 5.29 8.39
CA PHE A 209 5.11 5.96 7.11
C PHE A 209 6.07 5.17 6.20
N ILE A 210 7.19 4.68 6.74
CA ILE A 210 8.16 3.85 6.00
C ILE A 210 7.52 2.50 5.62
N PHE A 211 6.78 1.89 6.53
CA PHE A 211 6.11 0.61 6.28
C PHE A 211 5.05 0.73 5.16
N LEU A 212 4.33 1.85 5.11
CA LEU A 212 3.27 2.10 4.13
C LEU A 212 3.76 2.34 2.70
N GLU A 213 5.06 2.58 2.46
CA GLU A 213 5.63 2.63 1.10
C GLU A 213 5.43 1.31 0.32
N ARG A 214 5.24 0.19 1.03
CA ARG A 214 4.85 -1.11 0.43
C ARG A 214 3.46 -1.09 -0.21
N PHE A 215 2.62 -0.12 0.14
CA PHE A 215 1.22 -0.04 -0.26
C PHE A 215 0.86 1.25 -0.99
N THR A 216 1.57 2.36 -0.77
CA THR A 216 1.24 3.63 -1.41
C THR A 216 2.46 4.54 -1.54
N ASP A 217 2.44 5.44 -2.52
CA ASP A 217 3.43 6.52 -2.62
C ASP A 217 2.99 7.78 -1.84
N LEU A 218 1.75 7.85 -1.37
CA LEU A 218 1.16 9.01 -0.70
C LEU A 218 0.56 8.62 0.66
N VAL A 219 1.16 9.11 1.74
CA VAL A 219 0.61 8.98 3.09
C VAL A 219 -0.04 10.29 3.50
N ILE A 220 -1.26 10.20 4.00
CA ILE A 220 -2.06 11.31 4.48
C ILE A 220 -2.14 11.21 6.00
N THR A 221 -1.91 12.32 6.69
CA THR A 221 -2.10 12.39 8.14
C THR A 221 -2.61 13.75 8.55
N PHE A 222 -3.40 13.81 9.63
CA PHE A 222 -3.73 15.07 10.28
C PHE A 222 -2.78 15.26 11.45
N ALA A 223 -2.15 16.44 11.56
CA ALA A 223 -1.45 16.83 12.78
C ALA A 223 -2.10 18.08 13.37
N ARG A 224 -2.38 18.05 14.68
CA ARG A 224 -3.00 19.16 15.40
C ARG A 224 -2.03 20.34 15.48
N THR A 225 -2.59 21.55 15.47
CA THR A 225 -1.79 22.78 15.62
C THR A 225 -0.97 22.72 16.92
N GLY A 226 0.34 22.86 16.81
CA GLY A 226 1.29 22.84 17.92
C GLY A 226 1.67 21.44 18.43
N SER A 227 1.21 20.37 17.79
CA SER A 227 1.57 19.00 18.17
C SER A 227 3.03 18.67 17.83
N GLU A 228 3.58 17.66 18.51
CA GLU A 228 4.93 17.17 18.22
C GLU A 228 5.05 16.63 16.79
N LEU A 229 3.98 16.02 16.27
CA LEU A 229 3.96 15.54 14.88
C LEU A 229 3.99 16.70 13.89
N GLU A 230 3.20 17.76 14.10
CA GLU A 230 3.18 18.93 13.22
C GLU A 230 4.57 19.59 13.16
N LYS A 231 5.18 19.83 14.34
CA LYS A 231 6.53 20.39 14.44
C LYS A 231 7.55 19.51 13.73
N TYR A 232 7.46 18.20 13.91
CA TYR A 232 8.38 17.25 13.30
C TYR A 232 8.27 17.25 11.77
N ILE A 233 7.06 17.17 11.21
CA ILE A 233 6.85 17.16 9.75
C ILE A 233 7.39 18.47 9.13
N ILE A 234 7.11 19.62 9.76
CA ILE A 234 7.60 20.92 9.29
C ILE A 234 9.14 21.00 9.36
N ALA A 235 9.73 20.57 10.48
CA ALA A 235 11.18 20.60 10.66
C ALA A 235 11.94 19.65 9.73
N ASN A 236 11.27 18.58 9.26
CA ASN A 236 11.85 17.54 8.41
C ASN A 236 11.22 17.53 7.01
N ALA A 237 10.78 18.69 6.50
CA ALA A 237 10.15 18.81 5.19
C ALA A 237 11.02 18.24 4.04
N ASN A 238 12.35 18.26 4.19
CA ASN A 238 13.31 17.69 3.26
C ASN A 238 13.22 16.16 3.09
N ILE A 239 12.58 15.45 4.02
CA ILE A 239 12.34 14.00 3.92
C ILE A 239 11.21 13.71 2.93
N PHE A 240 10.34 14.69 2.67
CA PHE A 240 9.14 14.53 1.87
C PHE A 240 9.31 15.21 0.49
N ALA A 241 9.01 14.48 -0.60
CA ALA A 241 9.03 14.97 -1.98
C ALA A 241 7.88 15.94 -2.29
N GLU A 242 6.78 15.82 -1.56
CA GLU A 242 5.64 16.73 -1.59
C GLU A 242 5.11 16.83 -0.15
N GLY A 243 4.85 18.05 0.30
CA GLY A 243 4.45 18.36 1.68
C GLY A 243 3.38 19.44 1.73
N ASN A 244 2.41 19.37 0.81
CA ASN A 244 1.30 20.29 0.80
C ASN A 244 0.41 20.02 2.03
N GLY A 245 0.03 21.08 2.72
CA GLY A 245 -0.78 21.02 3.93
C GLY A 245 -2.12 21.71 3.73
N LEU A 246 -3.26 21.01 3.89
CA LEU A 246 -4.56 21.70 4.01
C LEU A 246 -4.74 22.12 5.47
N ARG A 247 -4.63 23.43 5.73
CA ARG A 247 -4.83 23.99 7.07
C ARG A 247 -6.32 24.09 7.40
N THR A 248 -6.66 23.68 8.61
CA THR A 248 -7.96 23.87 9.24
C THR A 248 -7.77 24.66 10.55
N ALA A 249 -8.87 24.98 11.24
CA ALA A 249 -8.78 25.63 12.54
C ALA A 249 -8.15 24.73 13.63
N ALA A 250 -8.23 23.41 13.45
CA ALA A 250 -7.78 22.42 14.43
C ALA A 250 -6.35 21.88 14.16
N GLY A 251 -5.82 22.06 12.95
CA GLY A 251 -4.53 21.50 12.55
C GLY A 251 -4.33 21.52 11.05
N SER A 252 -3.42 20.68 10.57
CA SER A 252 -3.07 20.58 9.15
C SER A 252 -3.15 19.13 8.67
N TRP A 253 -3.83 18.91 7.55
CA TRP A 253 -3.72 17.66 6.79
C TRP A 253 -2.45 17.71 5.95
N PHE A 254 -1.51 16.80 6.21
CA PHE A 254 -0.29 16.64 5.45
C PHE A 254 -0.43 15.55 4.40
N PHE A 255 -0.06 15.86 3.17
CA PHE A 255 -0.01 14.96 2.03
C PHE A 255 1.45 14.67 1.72
N LEU A 256 1.95 13.54 2.24
CA LEU A 256 3.37 13.26 2.34
C LEU A 256 3.76 12.15 1.37
N LYS A 257 4.62 12.50 0.42
CA LYS A 257 5.33 11.54 -0.42
C LYS A 257 6.76 11.45 0.06
N ARG A 258 7.35 10.27 0.22
CA ARG A 258 8.78 10.19 0.59
C ARG A 258 9.64 10.66 -0.57
N HIS A 259 10.74 11.35 -0.27
CA HIS A 259 11.81 11.51 -1.25
C HIS A 259 12.38 10.13 -1.59
N LYS A 260 12.05 9.61 -2.78
CA LYS A 260 12.69 8.40 -3.28
C LYS A 260 14.18 8.70 -3.49
N PRO A 261 15.10 7.85 -3.00
CA PRO A 261 16.50 7.99 -3.34
C PRO A 261 16.64 7.95 -4.87
N LYS A 262 17.66 8.63 -5.40
CA LYS A 262 17.94 8.68 -6.84
C LYS A 262 17.94 7.25 -7.39
N GLU A 263 17.03 6.95 -8.31
CA GLU A 263 16.81 5.59 -8.77
C GLU A 263 18.09 5.05 -9.43
N ASN A 264 18.66 4.02 -8.80
CA ASN A 264 19.80 3.29 -9.35
C ASN A 264 19.24 2.03 -10.03
N PHE A 265 19.35 1.99 -11.35
CA PHE A 265 18.82 0.93 -12.20
C PHE A 265 19.97 0.04 -12.67
N CYS A 266 19.86 -1.27 -12.39
CA CYS A 266 20.85 -2.24 -12.87
C CYS A 266 20.22 -3.56 -13.32
N VAL A 267 20.37 -3.93 -14.59
CA VAL A 267 20.04 -5.27 -15.09
C VAL A 267 21.31 -6.08 -15.26
N TYR A 268 21.41 -7.16 -14.50
CA TYR A 268 22.54 -8.09 -14.54
C TYR A 268 22.33 -9.10 -15.67
N VAL A 269 23.18 -9.02 -16.69
CA VAL A 269 23.24 -9.92 -17.84
C VAL A 269 24.15 -11.09 -17.47
N VAL A 270 23.53 -12.20 -17.09
CA VAL A 270 24.23 -13.39 -16.58
C VAL A 270 24.87 -14.16 -17.72
N THR A 271 26.16 -14.47 -17.59
CA THR A 271 26.92 -15.27 -18.55
C THR A 271 27.83 -16.30 -17.88
N HIS A 272 28.18 -17.35 -18.61
CA HIS A 272 29.21 -18.35 -18.27
C HIS A 272 30.24 -18.52 -19.40
N LYS A 273 30.20 -17.65 -20.42
CA LYS A 273 31.14 -17.64 -21.56
C LYS A 273 31.35 -16.20 -22.07
N PRO A 274 32.39 -15.93 -22.87
CA PRO A 274 32.56 -14.63 -23.52
C PRO A 274 31.31 -14.22 -24.32
N THR A 275 30.96 -12.93 -24.30
CA THR A 275 29.77 -12.41 -24.98
C THR A 275 30.12 -11.18 -25.81
N PRO A 276 29.44 -10.92 -26.94
CA PRO A 276 29.76 -9.79 -27.82
C PRO A 276 29.10 -8.47 -27.37
N HIS A 277 28.55 -8.42 -26.16
CA HIS A 277 27.67 -7.36 -25.67
C HIS A 277 28.41 -6.21 -24.98
N GLU A 278 29.70 -6.38 -24.70
CA GLU A 278 30.53 -5.37 -24.06
C GLU A 278 30.51 -4.06 -24.86
N GLY A 279 30.19 -2.96 -24.18
CA GLY A 279 30.05 -1.62 -24.80
C GLY A 279 28.82 -1.43 -25.69
N LYS A 280 27.93 -2.42 -25.84
CA LYS A 280 26.72 -2.35 -26.72
C LYS A 280 25.40 -2.38 -25.97
N LEU A 281 25.41 -2.75 -24.69
CA LEU A 281 24.20 -2.83 -23.88
C LEU A 281 23.71 -1.42 -23.48
N PRO A 282 22.39 -1.23 -23.26
CA PRO A 282 21.84 0.04 -22.80
C PRO A 282 22.39 0.47 -21.44
N GLU A 283 22.20 1.75 -21.10
CA GLU A 283 22.54 2.27 -19.77
C GLU A 283 21.92 1.41 -18.66
N GLY A 284 22.74 1.07 -17.66
CA GLY A 284 22.33 0.28 -16.51
C GLY A 284 22.34 -1.23 -16.73
N TYR A 285 22.74 -1.74 -17.89
CA TYR A 285 22.99 -3.17 -18.07
C TYR A 285 24.44 -3.50 -17.72
N LYS A 286 24.67 -4.53 -16.89
CA LYS A 286 26.01 -4.98 -16.49
C LYS A 286 26.15 -6.48 -16.71
N ILE A 287 27.26 -6.91 -17.31
CA ILE A 287 27.56 -8.34 -17.48
C ILE A 287 28.07 -8.89 -16.15
N ILE A 288 27.53 -10.02 -15.71
CA ILE A 288 28.01 -10.77 -14.56
C ILE A 288 28.38 -12.20 -14.96
N HIS A 289 29.57 -12.63 -14.59
CA HIS A 289 30.05 -13.99 -14.79
C HIS A 289 29.58 -14.88 -13.63
N ALA A 290 28.62 -15.74 -13.92
CA ALA A 290 28.11 -16.72 -12.97
C ALA A 290 28.99 -17.98 -12.93
N GLY A 291 29.19 -18.53 -11.74
CA GLY A 291 30.10 -19.66 -11.53
C GLY A 291 31.57 -19.30 -11.63
N ARG A 292 31.94 -18.04 -11.34
CA ARG A 292 33.32 -17.59 -11.42
C ARG A 292 34.27 -18.27 -10.42
N ALA A 293 33.74 -18.89 -9.36
CA ALA A 293 34.54 -19.72 -8.44
C ALA A 293 35.05 -21.02 -9.09
N VAL A 294 34.38 -21.53 -10.11
CA VAL A 294 34.67 -22.84 -10.73
C VAL A 294 34.99 -22.74 -12.23
N ASN A 295 35.05 -21.53 -12.78
CA ASN A 295 35.36 -21.27 -14.20
C ASN A 295 36.49 -20.25 -14.37
N PRO A 296 37.24 -20.30 -15.50
CA PRO A 296 38.31 -19.35 -15.81
C PRO A 296 37.84 -17.89 -15.88
N ASP A 297 38.79 -16.97 -15.76
CA ASP A 297 38.48 -15.55 -15.88
C ASP A 297 37.89 -15.21 -17.27
N LEU A 298 36.86 -14.36 -17.27
CA LEU A 298 36.27 -13.78 -18.49
C LEU A 298 36.45 -12.25 -18.56
N GLY A 299 37.03 -11.63 -17.52
CA GLY A 299 37.20 -10.17 -17.44
C GLY A 299 35.96 -9.41 -16.95
N TYR A 300 34.86 -10.10 -16.64
CA TYR A 300 33.63 -9.49 -16.10
C TYR A 300 33.59 -9.55 -14.57
N ILE A 301 32.69 -8.77 -13.96
CA ILE A 301 32.35 -8.91 -12.54
C ILE A 301 31.91 -10.37 -12.30
N GLY A 302 32.56 -11.04 -11.35
CA GLY A 302 32.24 -12.41 -10.97
C GLY A 302 31.27 -12.46 -9.80
N ASP A 303 30.43 -13.49 -9.80
CA ASP A 303 29.54 -13.82 -8.67
C ASP A 303 30.26 -14.46 -7.47
N ASN A 304 31.59 -14.48 -7.44
CA ASN A 304 32.44 -15.17 -6.46
C ASN A 304 33.11 -14.22 -5.45
N THR A 305 32.57 -13.02 -5.24
CA THR A 305 33.09 -12.01 -4.32
C THR A 305 32.07 -11.69 -3.23
N GLY A 306 32.52 -11.19 -2.07
CA GLY A 306 31.60 -10.89 -0.96
C GLY A 306 30.84 -12.13 -0.48
N ASP A 307 29.58 -11.95 -0.06
CA ASP A 307 28.70 -13.07 0.31
C ASP A 307 28.15 -13.75 -0.96
N ASN A 308 28.47 -15.03 -1.16
CA ASN A 308 28.23 -15.71 -2.43
C ASN A 308 28.09 -17.24 -2.32
N ILE A 309 27.54 -17.82 -3.39
CA ILE A 309 27.35 -19.27 -3.59
C ILE A 309 27.81 -19.71 -4.99
N SER A 310 28.85 -19.05 -5.52
CA SER A 310 29.31 -19.21 -6.92
C SER A 310 29.72 -20.65 -7.27
N ASP A 311 30.24 -21.40 -6.30
CA ASP A 311 30.62 -22.80 -6.42
C ASP A 311 29.45 -23.74 -6.76
N LEU A 312 28.20 -23.33 -6.47
CA LEU A 312 27.00 -24.08 -6.80
C LEU A 312 26.51 -23.89 -8.25
N ASN A 313 27.13 -23.02 -9.04
CA ASN A 313 26.63 -22.63 -10.37
C ASN A 313 26.41 -23.81 -11.32
N LEU A 314 27.26 -24.85 -11.23
CA LEU A 314 27.11 -26.07 -12.04
C LEU A 314 25.78 -26.78 -11.83
N TYR A 315 25.12 -26.54 -10.68
CA TYR A 315 23.90 -27.22 -10.25
C TYR A 315 22.66 -26.31 -10.30
N ILE A 316 22.81 -25.02 -9.97
CA ILE A 316 21.69 -24.05 -9.87
C ILE A 316 21.76 -22.89 -10.86
N ASN A 317 22.69 -22.92 -11.83
CA ASN A 317 22.81 -21.93 -12.91
C ASN A 317 22.81 -20.46 -12.41
N GLU A 318 22.06 -19.57 -13.08
CA GLU A 318 21.99 -18.12 -12.83
C GLU A 318 21.53 -17.73 -11.42
N VAL A 319 21.00 -18.66 -10.63
CA VAL A 319 20.63 -18.44 -9.22
C VAL A 319 21.82 -17.99 -8.37
N THR A 320 23.03 -18.40 -8.75
CA THR A 320 24.28 -17.94 -8.10
C THR A 320 24.52 -16.44 -8.29
N ALA A 321 24.32 -15.92 -9.51
CA ALA A 321 24.36 -14.48 -9.78
C ALA A 321 23.22 -13.73 -9.07
N LEU A 322 22.00 -14.31 -9.05
CA LEU A 322 20.86 -13.78 -8.29
C LEU A 322 21.20 -13.58 -6.81
N TYR A 323 21.77 -14.60 -6.17
CA TYR A 323 22.21 -14.52 -4.78
C TYR A 323 23.24 -13.40 -4.59
N TRP A 324 24.21 -13.32 -5.51
CA TRP A 324 25.28 -12.33 -5.41
C TRP A 324 24.76 -10.90 -5.44
N PHE A 325 23.92 -10.51 -6.42
CA PHE A 325 23.42 -9.13 -6.46
C PHE A 325 22.33 -8.84 -5.41
N TRP A 326 21.70 -9.88 -4.84
CA TRP A 326 20.86 -9.73 -3.65
C TRP A 326 21.69 -9.32 -2.43
N LYS A 327 22.86 -9.92 -2.22
CA LYS A 327 23.71 -9.67 -1.06
C LYS A 327 24.65 -8.47 -1.20
N ASN A 328 25.14 -8.21 -2.40
CA ASN A 328 26.30 -7.33 -2.60
C ASN A 328 25.97 -6.03 -3.36
N ALA A 329 24.77 -5.90 -3.93
CA ALA A 329 24.38 -4.71 -4.70
C ALA A 329 23.26 -3.92 -4.03
N ASN A 330 23.25 -2.61 -4.24
CA ASN A 330 22.30 -1.66 -3.62
C ASN A 330 21.43 -0.93 -4.66
N ASP A 331 21.31 -1.48 -5.87
CA ASP A 331 20.45 -0.92 -6.93
C ASP A 331 18.97 -0.93 -6.49
N THR A 332 18.24 0.17 -6.67
CA THR A 332 16.83 0.31 -6.25
C THR A 332 15.87 -0.35 -7.23
N VAL A 333 16.28 -0.46 -8.49
CA VAL A 333 15.63 -1.29 -9.52
C VAL A 333 16.67 -2.23 -10.09
N VAL A 334 16.33 -3.51 -10.11
CA VAL A 334 17.24 -4.61 -10.35
C VAL A 334 16.61 -5.60 -11.31
N GLY A 335 17.40 -6.16 -12.22
CA GLY A 335 16.93 -7.18 -13.13
C GLY A 335 17.93 -8.29 -13.36
N LEU A 336 17.42 -9.43 -13.83
CA LEU A 336 18.18 -10.57 -14.29
C LEU A 336 17.82 -10.81 -15.76
N ALA A 337 18.83 -10.76 -16.62
CA ALA A 337 18.74 -11.13 -18.02
C ALA A 337 19.76 -12.23 -18.36
N HIS A 338 19.50 -13.00 -19.40
CA HIS A 338 20.49 -13.94 -19.93
C HIS A 338 21.35 -13.21 -20.96
N TYR A 339 22.59 -13.65 -21.12
CA TYR A 339 23.45 -13.14 -22.19
C TYR A 339 22.97 -13.40 -23.63
N ARG A 340 21.87 -14.14 -23.87
CA ARG A 340 21.29 -14.27 -25.23
C ARG A 340 19.84 -13.84 -25.31
N ARG A 341 19.26 -13.29 -24.24
CA ARG A 341 17.84 -13.00 -24.16
C ARG A 341 17.60 -11.68 -23.46
N PHE A 342 16.86 -10.78 -24.12
CA PHE A 342 16.61 -9.43 -23.63
C PHE A 342 15.14 -9.08 -23.78
N PHE A 343 14.58 -8.36 -22.82
CA PHE A 343 13.22 -7.82 -22.91
C PHE A 343 13.13 -6.75 -24.00
N THR A 344 11.97 -6.67 -24.64
CA THR A 344 11.63 -5.61 -25.59
C THR A 344 10.17 -5.18 -25.44
N GLU A 345 9.92 -3.89 -25.69
CA GLU A 345 8.55 -3.37 -25.88
C GLU A 345 8.05 -3.61 -27.31
N SER A 346 8.89 -4.09 -28.23
CA SER A 346 8.54 -4.31 -29.64
C SER A 346 7.78 -5.63 -29.83
N ASP A 347 6.77 -5.61 -30.70
CA ASP A 347 6.12 -6.83 -31.21
C ASP A 347 7.06 -7.62 -32.13
N ASN A 348 8.02 -6.96 -32.78
CA ASN A 348 9.02 -7.61 -33.61
C ASN A 348 10.21 -8.09 -32.77
N VAL A 349 10.18 -9.38 -32.42
CA VAL A 349 11.15 -10.05 -31.54
C VAL A 349 12.52 -10.36 -32.18
N SER A 350 12.77 -9.89 -33.42
CA SER A 350 14.11 -9.94 -34.00
C SER A 350 15.08 -9.09 -33.18
N PHE A 351 16.22 -9.69 -32.83
CA PHE A 351 17.22 -9.05 -31.98
C PHE A 351 17.83 -7.81 -32.64
N ALA A 352 17.76 -6.68 -31.91
CA ALA A 352 18.51 -5.48 -32.19
C ALA A 352 18.80 -4.75 -30.85
N TYR A 353 19.98 -4.16 -30.71
CA TYR A 353 20.40 -3.55 -29.43
C TYR A 353 19.52 -2.35 -29.03
N ASP A 354 19.05 -1.57 -30.00
CA ASP A 354 18.16 -0.43 -29.82
C ASP A 354 16.73 -0.81 -29.41
N LYS A 355 16.36 -2.09 -29.55
CA LYS A 355 15.08 -2.64 -29.09
C LYS A 355 15.12 -3.22 -27.68
N ILE A 356 16.30 -3.30 -27.05
CA ILE A 356 16.41 -3.79 -25.67
C ILE A 356 15.69 -2.81 -24.74
N LEU A 357 14.91 -3.33 -23.80
CA LEU A 357 14.21 -2.54 -22.79
C LEU A 357 15.16 -1.53 -22.15
N THR A 358 14.83 -0.24 -22.26
CA THR A 358 15.65 0.83 -21.70
C THR A 358 15.34 1.04 -20.22
N LYS A 359 16.27 1.68 -19.51
CA LYS A 359 16.07 2.16 -18.14
C LYS A 359 14.78 2.97 -18.01
N ASP A 360 14.60 4.00 -18.83
CA ASP A 360 13.44 4.89 -18.76
C ASP A 360 12.12 4.15 -19.00
N ALA A 361 12.11 3.20 -19.96
CA ALA A 361 10.94 2.36 -20.22
C ALA A 361 10.61 1.44 -19.04
N ALA A 362 11.63 0.78 -18.47
CA ALA A 362 11.46 -0.09 -17.31
C ALA A 362 10.93 0.69 -16.09
N LEU A 363 11.51 1.86 -15.81
CA LEU A 363 11.08 2.73 -14.71
C LEU A 363 9.64 3.22 -14.91
N ARG A 364 9.27 3.64 -16.13
CA ARG A 364 7.89 4.00 -16.49
C ARG A 364 6.93 2.84 -16.21
N ILE A 365 7.25 1.63 -16.66
CA ILE A 365 6.42 0.44 -16.44
C ILE A 365 6.28 0.13 -14.94
N LEU A 366 7.37 0.21 -14.17
CA LEU A 366 7.36 -0.12 -12.74
C LEU A 366 6.65 0.91 -11.84
N GLN A 367 6.13 2.00 -12.40
CA GLN A 367 5.17 2.87 -11.71
C GLN A 367 3.85 2.12 -11.45
N ASP A 368 3.36 1.42 -12.47
CA ASP A 368 2.06 0.73 -12.47
C ASP A 368 2.17 -0.77 -12.13
N TYR A 369 3.37 -1.35 -12.26
CA TYR A 369 3.63 -2.78 -12.05
C TYR A 369 4.68 -3.01 -10.96
N ASP A 370 4.72 -4.22 -10.41
CA ASP A 370 5.68 -4.60 -9.37
C ASP A 370 6.88 -5.34 -9.95
N ILE A 371 6.67 -6.07 -11.05
CA ILE A 371 7.71 -6.84 -11.72
C ILE A 371 7.41 -6.95 -13.21
N ILE A 372 8.47 -6.86 -14.02
CA ILE A 372 8.48 -7.18 -15.43
C ILE A 372 9.02 -8.59 -15.58
N VAL A 373 8.32 -9.47 -16.31
CA VAL A 373 8.74 -10.84 -16.63
C VAL A 373 8.50 -11.13 -18.11
N SER A 374 8.90 -12.33 -18.57
CA SER A 374 8.62 -12.76 -19.94
C SER A 374 7.12 -12.88 -20.20
N THR A 375 6.69 -12.74 -21.45
CA THR A 375 5.38 -13.26 -21.87
C THR A 375 5.22 -14.72 -21.44
N ILE A 376 4.06 -15.06 -20.88
CA ILE A 376 3.80 -16.43 -20.44
C ILE A 376 3.87 -17.39 -21.63
N TYR A 377 4.54 -18.52 -21.44
CA TYR A 377 4.60 -19.57 -22.45
C TYR A 377 3.51 -20.60 -22.21
N TYR A 378 2.83 -21.02 -23.29
CA TYR A 378 1.86 -22.11 -23.29
C TYR A 378 2.49 -23.35 -23.93
N GLY A 379 2.74 -24.38 -23.11
CA GLY A 379 3.33 -25.66 -23.52
C GLY A 379 2.29 -26.75 -23.74
N LEU A 380 2.78 -27.89 -24.25
CA LEU A 380 1.98 -29.12 -24.45
C LEU A 380 2.11 -30.12 -23.30
N MET A 381 3.08 -29.91 -22.41
CA MET A 381 3.37 -30.78 -21.27
C MET A 381 3.46 -29.94 -20.00
N THR A 382 3.20 -30.57 -18.87
CA THR A 382 3.36 -29.96 -17.55
C THR A 382 4.82 -29.61 -17.28
N GLN A 383 5.08 -28.73 -16.32
CA GLN A 383 6.45 -28.43 -15.92
C GLN A 383 7.16 -29.65 -15.35
N HIS A 384 6.44 -30.52 -14.65
CA HIS A 384 6.96 -31.79 -14.16
C HIS A 384 7.41 -32.68 -15.33
N GLU A 385 6.53 -32.97 -16.29
CA GLU A 385 6.85 -33.77 -17.48
C GLU A 385 8.00 -33.17 -18.30
N PHE A 386 8.09 -31.84 -18.38
CA PHE A 386 9.19 -31.17 -19.06
C PHE A 386 10.54 -31.50 -18.41
N VAL A 387 10.62 -31.46 -17.07
CA VAL A 387 11.86 -31.77 -16.35
C VAL A 387 12.18 -33.27 -16.45
N GLU A 388 11.17 -34.15 -16.40
CA GLU A 388 11.34 -35.60 -16.62
C GLU A 388 11.86 -35.93 -18.02
N ASN A 389 11.30 -35.31 -19.06
CA ASN A 389 11.76 -35.51 -20.44
C ASN A 389 13.22 -35.10 -20.62
N ASP A 390 13.65 -34.03 -19.94
CA ASP A 390 15.01 -33.54 -20.03
C ASP A 390 16.00 -34.32 -19.16
N CYS A 391 15.55 -34.85 -18.02
CA CYS A 391 16.44 -35.40 -17.00
C CYS A 391 16.26 -36.89 -16.68
N GLY A 392 15.28 -37.57 -17.29
CA GLY A 392 14.79 -38.87 -16.85
C GLY A 392 13.83 -38.74 -15.65
N VAL A 393 13.22 -39.84 -15.21
CA VAL A 393 12.14 -39.79 -14.20
C VAL A 393 12.67 -39.73 -12.75
N GLU A 394 13.67 -40.55 -12.41
CA GLU A 394 14.11 -40.73 -11.01
C GLU A 394 14.74 -39.48 -10.39
N LEU A 395 15.59 -38.77 -11.14
CA LEU A 395 16.32 -37.61 -10.61
C LEU A 395 15.41 -36.39 -10.35
N PRO A 396 14.49 -36.01 -11.25
CA PRO A 396 13.47 -34.99 -10.98
C PRO A 396 12.58 -35.34 -9.80
N LYS A 397 12.09 -36.57 -9.71
CA LYS A 397 11.26 -37.02 -8.59
C LYS A 397 11.97 -36.85 -7.24
N LEU A 398 13.26 -37.20 -7.18
CA LEU A 398 14.09 -36.97 -5.99
C LEU A 398 14.28 -35.47 -5.71
N GLY A 399 14.60 -34.67 -6.73
CA GLY A 399 14.77 -33.22 -6.60
C GLY A 399 13.51 -32.53 -6.10
N GLU A 400 12.35 -32.86 -6.66
CA GLU A 400 11.05 -32.38 -6.20
C GLU A 400 10.78 -32.77 -4.75
N THR A 401 11.02 -34.03 -4.39
CA THR A 401 10.83 -34.53 -3.01
C THR A 401 11.67 -33.75 -2.01
N ILE A 402 12.94 -33.51 -2.32
CA ILE A 402 13.86 -32.73 -1.47
C ILE A 402 13.40 -31.28 -1.37
N ILE A 403 13.07 -30.63 -2.49
CA ILE A 403 12.59 -29.23 -2.48
C ILE A 403 11.31 -29.13 -1.64
N ARG A 404 10.34 -30.02 -1.86
CA ARG A 404 9.08 -30.05 -1.12
C ARG A 404 9.30 -30.23 0.38
N LYS A 405 10.24 -31.10 0.78
CA LYS A 405 10.63 -31.32 2.18
C LYS A 405 11.09 -30.03 2.85
N TYR A 406 12.04 -29.29 2.26
CA TYR A 406 12.53 -28.05 2.85
C TYR A 406 11.50 -26.93 2.77
N LEU A 407 10.75 -26.82 1.66
CA LEU A 407 9.69 -25.82 1.53
C LEU A 407 8.62 -25.97 2.62
N LEU A 408 8.19 -27.20 2.90
CA LEU A 408 7.22 -27.51 3.96
C LEU A 408 7.71 -27.08 5.36
N GLN A 409 9.02 -27.12 5.61
CA GLN A 409 9.58 -26.78 6.92
C GLN A 409 9.57 -25.27 7.20
N VAL A 410 9.83 -24.43 6.20
CA VAL A 410 10.03 -22.99 6.40
C VAL A 410 8.95 -22.11 5.78
N GLN A 411 8.24 -22.59 4.76
CA GLN A 411 7.25 -21.84 3.97
C GLN A 411 6.08 -22.75 3.52
N PRO A 412 5.40 -23.45 4.45
CA PRO A 412 4.37 -24.45 4.12
C PRO A 412 3.22 -23.90 3.25
N ASP A 413 2.88 -22.62 3.42
CA ASP A 413 1.81 -21.95 2.68
C ASP A 413 2.06 -21.84 1.16
N TYR A 414 3.27 -22.16 0.68
CA TYR A 414 3.60 -22.16 -0.75
C TYR A 414 3.38 -23.51 -1.43
N LEU A 415 3.04 -24.58 -0.69
CA LEU A 415 2.92 -25.92 -1.27
C LEU A 415 1.84 -26.01 -2.36
N ASP A 416 0.68 -25.38 -2.15
CA ASP A 416 -0.39 -25.37 -3.16
C ASP A 416 0.08 -24.67 -4.46
N ALA A 417 0.83 -23.58 -4.33
CA ALA A 417 1.38 -22.86 -5.48
C ALA A 417 2.50 -23.66 -6.17
N PHE A 418 3.32 -24.36 -5.39
CA PHE A 418 4.37 -25.25 -5.89
C PHE A 418 3.77 -26.39 -6.71
N ASP A 419 2.76 -27.09 -6.15
CA ASP A 419 2.07 -28.20 -6.81
C ASP A 419 1.33 -27.72 -8.07
N TYR A 420 0.67 -26.57 -8.00
CA TYR A 420 0.00 -25.99 -9.16
C TYR A 420 0.98 -25.70 -10.29
N VAL A 421 2.13 -25.06 -10.00
CA VAL A 421 3.11 -24.69 -11.04
C VAL A 421 3.74 -25.92 -11.67
N LEU A 422 4.10 -26.93 -10.89
CA LEU A 422 4.70 -28.15 -11.45
C LEU A 422 3.72 -28.92 -12.35
N ASN A 423 2.44 -28.92 -12.00
CA ASN A 423 1.39 -29.54 -12.82
C ASN A 423 0.84 -28.62 -13.93
N SER A 424 1.34 -27.38 -14.07
CA SER A 424 0.89 -26.44 -15.09
C SER A 424 1.59 -26.67 -16.43
N THR A 425 0.84 -26.52 -17.53
CA THR A 425 1.41 -26.46 -18.89
C THR A 425 1.90 -25.06 -19.27
N THR A 426 1.70 -24.07 -18.39
CA THR A 426 2.12 -22.68 -18.60
C THR A 426 3.22 -22.27 -17.64
N PHE A 427 4.19 -21.47 -18.11
CA PHE A 427 5.23 -20.91 -17.26
C PHE A 427 5.93 -19.67 -17.83
N TYR A 428 6.52 -18.86 -16.95
CA TYR A 428 7.43 -17.77 -17.33
C TYR A 428 8.84 -18.30 -17.59
N LYS A 429 9.32 -18.16 -18.82
CA LYS A 429 10.60 -18.73 -19.27
C LYS A 429 11.79 -17.90 -18.78
N CYS A 430 12.92 -18.59 -18.67
CA CYS A 430 14.26 -18.05 -18.47
C CYS A 430 14.52 -17.39 -17.11
N ASN A 431 13.63 -17.46 -16.11
CA ASN A 431 13.87 -16.80 -14.81
C ASN A 431 14.29 -15.31 -14.95
N MET A 432 13.85 -14.64 -16.02
CA MET A 432 14.22 -13.25 -16.32
C MET A 432 13.21 -12.31 -15.69
N PHE A 433 13.71 -11.20 -15.12
CA PHE A 433 12.85 -10.18 -14.57
C PHE A 433 13.52 -8.80 -14.50
N VAL A 434 12.71 -7.76 -14.32
CA VAL A 434 13.13 -6.44 -13.85
C VAL A 434 12.14 -5.98 -12.77
N THR A 435 12.62 -5.60 -11.60
CA THR A 435 11.75 -5.31 -10.45
C THR A 435 12.38 -4.31 -9.49
N ARG A 436 11.60 -3.82 -8.53
CA ARG A 436 12.09 -2.98 -7.43
C ARG A 436 12.84 -3.84 -6.40
N ARG A 437 13.79 -3.22 -5.69
CA ARG A 437 14.63 -3.90 -4.68
C ARG A 437 13.80 -4.60 -3.60
N ASP A 438 12.73 -3.99 -3.12
CA ASP A 438 11.86 -4.56 -2.09
C ASP A 438 11.21 -5.88 -2.52
N VAL A 439 10.79 -5.97 -3.80
CA VAL A 439 10.23 -7.18 -4.40
C VAL A 439 11.33 -8.24 -4.59
N LEU A 440 12.52 -7.84 -5.08
CA LEU A 440 13.67 -8.75 -5.17
C LEU A 440 14.02 -9.34 -3.80
N ASP A 441 14.15 -8.50 -2.78
CA ASP A 441 14.59 -8.94 -1.46
C ASP A 441 13.56 -9.90 -0.84
N ALA A 442 12.27 -9.64 -1.03
CA ALA A 442 11.22 -10.55 -0.59
C ALA A 442 11.29 -11.90 -1.33
N TYR A 443 11.49 -11.89 -2.65
CA TYR A 443 11.68 -13.10 -3.44
C TYR A 443 12.92 -13.90 -2.99
N CYS A 444 14.06 -13.23 -2.81
CA CYS A 444 15.30 -13.88 -2.42
C CYS A 444 15.26 -14.42 -0.99
N ARG A 445 14.67 -13.67 -0.04
CA ARG A 445 14.43 -14.17 1.33
C ARG A 445 13.57 -15.44 1.31
N TRP A 446 12.52 -15.46 0.49
CA TRP A 446 11.70 -16.66 0.31
C TRP A 446 12.50 -17.80 -0.32
N LEU A 447 13.06 -17.61 -1.52
CA LEU A 447 13.76 -18.65 -2.26
C LEU A 447 14.91 -19.24 -1.45
N PHE A 448 15.80 -18.40 -0.94
CA PHE A 448 17.00 -18.85 -0.23
C PHE A 448 16.74 -19.31 1.20
N SER A 449 15.50 -19.22 1.72
CA SER A 449 15.14 -19.84 3.01
C SER A 449 15.13 -21.38 2.98
N PHE A 450 15.02 -21.98 1.79
CA PHE A 450 14.97 -23.44 1.63
C PHE A 450 15.86 -23.97 0.50
N TYR A 451 16.08 -23.17 -0.55
CA TYR A 451 16.63 -23.69 -1.81
C TYR A 451 18.12 -24.08 -1.73
N ILE A 452 18.91 -23.37 -0.91
CA ILE A 452 20.33 -23.69 -0.71
C ILE A 452 20.46 -25.03 0.01
N ASP A 453 19.71 -25.23 1.09
CA ASP A 453 19.74 -26.48 1.86
C ASP A 453 19.22 -27.67 1.04
N ALA A 454 18.15 -27.47 0.26
CA ALA A 454 17.67 -28.46 -0.70
C ALA A 454 18.74 -28.84 -1.74
N THR A 455 19.47 -27.85 -2.26
CA THR A 455 20.59 -28.07 -3.20
C THR A 455 21.73 -28.84 -2.52
N GLN A 456 22.05 -28.54 -1.28
CA GLN A 456 23.09 -29.28 -0.55
C GLN A 456 22.68 -30.71 -0.22
N GLU A 457 21.39 -30.98 0.03
CA GLU A 457 20.90 -32.34 0.27
C GLU A 457 20.97 -33.20 -1.00
N ILE A 458 20.57 -32.67 -2.17
CA ILE A 458 20.68 -33.44 -3.42
C ILE A 458 22.15 -33.74 -3.77
N LEU A 459 23.07 -32.82 -3.49
CA LEU A 459 24.52 -33.04 -3.70
C LEU A 459 25.12 -34.09 -2.77
N ARG A 460 24.53 -34.29 -1.58
CA ARG A 460 24.89 -35.38 -0.65
C ARG A 460 24.25 -36.71 -1.02
N THR A 461 23.13 -36.68 -1.74
CA THR A 461 22.34 -37.87 -2.09
C THR A 461 22.74 -38.45 -3.43
N VAL A 462 23.14 -37.61 -4.38
CA VAL A 462 23.49 -37.98 -5.76
C VAL A 462 24.85 -37.39 -6.11
N GLU A 463 25.71 -38.20 -6.73
CA GLU A 463 27.01 -37.75 -7.25
C GLU A 463 26.85 -36.90 -8.53
N LEU A 464 26.15 -35.77 -8.47
CA LEU A 464 25.86 -34.90 -9.63
C LEU A 464 27.14 -34.43 -10.35
N HIS A 465 28.25 -34.32 -9.63
CA HIS A 465 29.55 -33.98 -10.20
C HIS A 465 30.07 -35.01 -11.24
N LYS A 466 29.60 -36.27 -11.19
CA LYS A 466 29.93 -37.32 -12.18
C LYS A 466 29.02 -37.27 -13.41
N ILE A 467 27.92 -36.51 -13.37
CA ILE A 467 27.00 -36.36 -14.49
C ILE A 467 27.52 -35.25 -15.40
N THR A 468 27.82 -35.58 -16.66
CA THR A 468 28.44 -34.65 -17.62
C THR A 468 27.44 -33.95 -18.53
N ASP A 469 26.20 -34.45 -18.62
CA ASP A 469 25.13 -33.85 -19.43
C ASP A 469 24.26 -32.87 -18.63
N LYS A 470 23.15 -32.41 -19.25
CA LYS A 470 22.24 -31.40 -18.70
C LYS A 470 21.58 -31.82 -17.37
N ARG A 471 21.49 -33.11 -17.06
CA ARG A 471 20.89 -33.65 -15.82
C ARG A 471 21.56 -33.14 -14.54
N ARG A 472 22.85 -32.82 -14.60
CA ARG A 472 23.57 -32.25 -13.44
C ARG A 472 22.96 -30.93 -12.94
N ARG A 473 22.19 -30.25 -13.80
CA ARG A 473 21.52 -28.97 -13.50
C ARG A 473 20.09 -29.15 -13.02
N ILE A 474 19.71 -30.32 -12.51
CA ILE A 474 18.33 -30.61 -12.10
C ILE A 474 17.75 -29.53 -11.17
N MET A 475 18.54 -29.03 -10.23
CA MET A 475 18.10 -27.92 -9.37
C MET A 475 17.90 -26.63 -10.17
N GLY A 476 18.79 -26.31 -11.11
CA GLY A 476 18.60 -25.20 -12.04
C GLY A 476 17.29 -25.25 -12.84
N TYR A 477 16.78 -26.45 -13.19
CA TYR A 477 15.46 -26.59 -13.82
C TYR A 477 14.34 -26.20 -12.88
N PHE A 478 14.39 -26.67 -11.63
CA PHE A 478 13.39 -26.33 -10.61
C PHE A 478 13.44 -24.85 -10.23
N SER A 479 14.62 -24.23 -10.14
CA SER A 479 14.73 -22.82 -9.74
C SER A 479 14.06 -21.88 -10.73
N GLU A 480 14.09 -22.21 -12.03
CA GLU A 480 13.38 -21.45 -13.06
C GLU A 480 11.85 -21.44 -12.81
N ARG A 481 11.30 -22.51 -12.23
CA ARG A 481 9.87 -22.60 -11.87
C ARG A 481 9.56 -21.85 -10.58
N MET A 482 10.53 -21.70 -9.67
CA MET A 482 10.31 -21.07 -8.37
C MET A 482 9.90 -19.60 -8.48
N MET A 483 10.33 -18.89 -9.53
CA MET A 483 9.82 -17.54 -9.80
C MET A 483 8.30 -17.55 -9.97
N MET A 484 7.75 -18.45 -10.80
CA MET A 484 6.31 -18.54 -10.99
C MET A 484 5.58 -18.94 -9.71
N VAL A 485 6.14 -19.86 -8.91
CA VAL A 485 5.58 -20.22 -7.59
C VAL A 485 5.44 -18.99 -6.70
N TYR A 486 6.50 -18.17 -6.64
CA TYR A 486 6.48 -16.92 -5.87
C TYR A 486 5.45 -15.92 -6.38
N LEU A 487 5.41 -15.70 -7.70
CA LEU A 487 4.48 -14.78 -8.34
C LEU A 487 3.02 -15.17 -8.11
N MET A 488 2.70 -16.47 -8.25
CA MET A 488 1.36 -17.01 -8.03
C MET A 488 0.88 -16.80 -6.59
N LYS A 489 1.76 -17.01 -5.60
CA LYS A 489 1.41 -16.86 -4.18
C LYS A 489 1.25 -15.40 -3.75
N ASN A 490 2.06 -14.48 -4.30
CA ASN A 490 2.17 -13.11 -3.78
C ASN A 490 1.33 -12.06 -4.50
N HIS A 491 0.54 -12.44 -5.51
CA HIS A 491 -0.40 -11.58 -6.23
C HIS A 491 0.19 -10.22 -6.68
N LEU A 492 1.43 -10.24 -7.16
CA LEU A 492 2.10 -9.05 -7.68
C LEU A 492 1.44 -8.55 -8.97
N ARG A 493 1.53 -7.24 -9.24
CA ARG A 493 1.15 -6.68 -10.55
C ARG A 493 2.26 -6.99 -11.53
N ILE A 494 2.00 -7.94 -12.43
CA ILE A 494 2.98 -8.45 -13.38
C ILE A 494 2.82 -7.72 -14.72
N LYS A 495 3.91 -7.17 -15.25
CA LYS A 495 4.00 -6.78 -16.66
C LYS A 495 4.71 -7.88 -17.43
N GLU A 496 4.06 -8.39 -18.44
CA GLU A 496 4.66 -9.31 -19.41
C GLU A 496 5.26 -8.51 -20.57
N LEU A 497 6.49 -8.86 -20.95
CA LEU A 497 7.18 -8.34 -22.14
C LEU A 497 7.74 -9.46 -23.00
N ASN A 498 7.80 -9.21 -24.30
CA ASN A 498 8.44 -10.11 -25.25
C ASN A 498 9.94 -10.21 -24.99
N ILE A 499 10.51 -11.36 -25.35
CA ILE A 499 11.95 -11.61 -25.29
C ILE A 499 12.47 -11.71 -26.72
N MET A 500 13.52 -10.93 -27.00
CA MET A 500 14.36 -11.11 -28.19
C MET A 500 15.46 -12.12 -27.88
N GLN A 501 15.76 -12.99 -28.84
CA GLN A 501 16.85 -13.96 -28.74
C GLN A 501 17.98 -13.60 -29.70
N VAL A 502 19.22 -13.59 -29.20
CA VAL A 502 20.41 -13.43 -30.03
C VAL A 502 20.71 -14.75 -30.75
N GLU A 503 20.75 -14.72 -32.07
CA GLU A 503 21.11 -15.88 -32.89
C GLU A 503 22.63 -16.11 -32.93
N GLY A 504 23.05 -17.38 -33.02
CA GLY A 504 24.44 -17.74 -33.36
C GLY A 504 25.50 -17.59 -32.27
N LEU A 505 25.13 -17.49 -30.98
CA LEU A 505 26.06 -17.32 -29.85
C LEU A 505 26.51 -18.57 -29.12
#